data_AF-A0A7J7G2F0-F1
#
_entry.id   AF-A0A7J7G2F0-F1
#
_cell.length_a   1.000
_cell.length_b   1.000
_cell.length_c   1.000
_cell.angle_alpha   90.00
_cell.angle_beta   90.00
_cell.angle_gamma   90.00
#
_symmetry.space_group_name_H-M   'P 1'
#
loop_
_entity.id
_entity.type
_entity.pdbx_description
1 polymer ?
#
loop_
_entity_poly.entity_id
_entity_poly.type
_entity_poly.pdbx_seq_one_letter_code
_entity_poly.pdbx_strand_id
1 'polypeptide(L)'
;MANLNLDPPVARVDNVTARITFGPEETPARRSLNFDLHWIKDEKFSTRVKDEEGFPSFALVNKATGQAIKHSVGATQPVQLIDYNPDVLDESVLWTESRDLGDGHRTIRMVNNIRLNVDAFNGDKNHGGVHDGTTIVLWEWKKGDNQRWKIVPYWVLLGRVRVG
;
A
#
# COMPACT_ATOMS: atom_id res chain seq x y z
N MET A 1 21.01 -23.68 33.23
CA MET A 1 21.57 -22.63 32.35
C MET A 1 20.59 -22.47 31.19
N ALA A 2 19.79 -21.41 31.21
CA ALA A 2 18.81 -21.15 30.15
C ALA A 2 19.48 -20.29 29.08
N ASN A 3 19.57 -20.81 27.85
CA ASN A 3 19.92 -20.00 26.68
C ASN A 3 18.75 -19.04 26.44
N LEU A 4 18.95 -17.78 26.79
CA LEU A 4 18.11 -16.66 26.37
C LEU A 4 18.36 -16.42 24.88
N ASN A 5 17.70 -17.18 24.02
CA ASN A 5 17.51 -16.75 22.63
C ASN A 5 16.48 -15.64 22.67
N LEU A 6 16.98 -14.41 22.57
CA LEU A 6 16.17 -13.21 22.42
C LEU A 6 15.37 -13.35 21.12
N ASP A 7 14.04 -13.28 21.24
CA ASP A 7 13.15 -13.24 20.09
C ASP A 7 13.44 -12.01 19.21
N PRO A 8 13.40 -12.12 17.87
CA PRO A 8 13.72 -11.01 16.99
C PRO A 8 12.66 -9.89 17.05
N PRO A 9 13.06 -8.63 16.81
CA PRO A 9 12.26 -7.44 17.11
C PRO A 9 11.00 -7.26 16.25
N VAL A 10 9.95 -6.75 16.91
CA VAL A 10 8.69 -6.23 16.35
C VAL A 10 8.97 -4.94 15.61
N ALA A 11 8.56 -4.85 14.35
CA ALA A 11 8.68 -3.64 13.56
C ALA A 11 7.33 -2.92 13.40
N ARG A 12 7.42 -1.61 13.19
CA ARG A 12 6.33 -0.69 12.89
C ARG A 12 6.68 0.03 11.60
N VAL A 13 5.73 0.16 10.69
CA VAL A 13 5.81 1.09 9.57
C VAL A 13 4.82 2.21 9.80
N ASP A 14 5.34 3.37 10.20
CA ASP A 14 4.64 4.63 10.09
C ASP A 14 4.87 5.16 8.67
N ASN A 15 3.78 5.53 8.00
CA ASN A 15 3.71 6.16 6.69
C ASN A 15 4.06 5.26 5.47
N VAL A 16 2.98 4.72 4.91
CA VAL A 16 2.80 3.84 3.74
C VAL A 16 2.96 2.35 4.04
N THR A 17 1.88 1.74 4.56
CA THR A 17 1.77 0.28 4.69
C THR A 17 0.48 -0.21 4.07
N ALA A 18 0.61 -0.88 2.93
CA ALA A 18 -0.26 -2.00 2.63
C ALA A 18 0.10 -3.11 3.63
N ARG A 19 -0.86 -3.48 4.47
CA ARG A 19 -0.62 -4.43 5.56
C ARG A 19 -0.33 -5.82 5.00
N ILE A 20 0.89 -6.33 5.20
CA ILE A 20 1.21 -7.76 5.12
C ILE A 20 1.43 -8.25 6.56
N THR A 21 0.50 -9.06 7.08
CA THR A 21 0.55 -9.65 8.43
C THR A 21 1.27 -11.00 8.44
N PHE A 22 2.24 -11.18 9.35
CA PHE A 22 2.66 -12.48 9.92
C PHE A 22 3.05 -12.28 11.42
N GLY A 23 2.61 -13.18 12.33
CA GLY A 23 2.48 -12.98 13.81
C GLY A 23 3.71 -13.29 14.68
N PRO A 24 3.60 -13.68 15.99
CA PRO A 24 2.46 -13.70 16.91
C PRO A 24 2.59 -12.72 18.12
N GLU A 25 1.48 -12.55 18.84
CA GLU A 25 1.29 -11.85 20.13
C GLU A 25 1.21 -10.30 20.13
N GLU A 26 0.08 -9.78 19.62
CA GLU A 26 -0.38 -8.43 19.96
C GLU A 26 -1.25 -8.46 21.23
N THR A 27 -0.82 -7.77 22.29
CA THR A 27 -1.57 -7.65 23.54
C THR A 27 -2.88 -6.86 23.37
N PRO A 28 -3.96 -7.20 24.10
CA PRO A 28 -5.30 -6.62 23.89
C PRO A 28 -5.38 -5.10 24.03
N ALA A 29 -4.47 -4.48 24.81
CA ALA A 29 -4.49 -3.05 25.10
C ALA A 29 -4.02 -2.14 23.94
N ARG A 30 -3.33 -2.69 22.93
CA ARG A 30 -2.92 -1.93 21.73
C ARG A 30 -3.83 -2.12 20.50
N ARG A 31 -4.89 -2.93 20.62
CA ARG A 31 -5.89 -3.16 19.55
C ARG A 31 -6.69 -1.92 19.14
N SER A 32 -6.63 -0.82 19.92
CA SER A 32 -7.56 0.30 19.79
C SER A 32 -6.96 1.61 19.24
N LEU A 33 -5.66 1.73 19.03
CA LEU A 33 -5.03 3.03 18.73
C LEU A 33 -3.86 2.92 17.75
N ASN A 34 -4.10 2.41 16.55
CA ASN A 34 -3.20 2.69 15.43
C ASN A 34 -3.99 3.33 14.29
N PHE A 35 -4.40 4.58 14.53
CA PHE A 35 -5.10 5.41 13.53
C PHE A 35 -4.23 5.67 12.29
N ASP A 36 -2.91 5.53 12.43
CA ASP A 36 -1.91 5.78 11.40
C ASP A 36 -1.89 4.71 10.29
N LEU A 37 -2.54 3.56 10.52
CA LEU A 37 -2.64 2.44 9.56
C LEU A 37 -3.92 2.48 8.70
N HIS A 38 -4.76 3.53 8.83
CA HIS A 38 -5.97 3.65 8.03
C HIS A 38 -5.72 4.51 6.80
N TRP A 39 -5.99 3.92 5.63
CA TRP A 39 -5.95 4.61 4.35
C TRP A 39 -7.37 4.75 3.80
N ILE A 40 -7.65 5.91 3.21
CA ILE A 40 -8.86 6.22 2.49
C ILE A 40 -8.54 6.09 1.01
N LYS A 41 -9.33 5.27 0.31
CA LYS A 41 -9.37 5.26 -1.15
C LYS A 41 -10.40 6.31 -1.58
N ASP A 42 -9.93 7.50 -1.96
CA ASP A 42 -10.81 8.58 -2.41
C ASP A 42 -11.04 8.46 -3.93
N GLU A 43 -12.28 8.23 -4.32
CA GLU A 43 -12.69 8.02 -5.71
C GLU A 43 -13.40 9.24 -6.33
N LYS A 44 -13.25 10.45 -5.75
CA LYS A 44 -13.92 11.69 -6.19
C LYS A 44 -13.74 12.00 -7.70
N PHE A 45 -12.58 11.70 -8.26
CA PHE A 45 -12.28 11.95 -9.68
C PHE A 45 -12.45 10.72 -10.59
N SER A 46 -12.89 9.58 -10.06
CA SER A 46 -12.96 8.28 -10.76
C SER A 46 -13.81 8.28 -12.05
N THR A 47 -14.85 9.10 -12.10
CA THR A 47 -15.75 9.23 -13.26
C THR A 47 -15.20 10.14 -14.35
N ARG A 48 -14.25 11.03 -14.00
CA ARG A 48 -13.70 12.06 -14.88
C ARG A 48 -12.30 11.71 -15.39
N VAL A 49 -11.50 11.05 -14.57
CA VAL A 49 -10.11 10.70 -14.88
C VAL A 49 -9.96 9.19 -14.83
N LYS A 50 -9.48 8.66 -15.95
CA LYS A 50 -9.20 7.24 -16.17
C LYS A 50 -7.80 7.11 -16.75
N ASP A 51 -7.19 5.95 -16.56
CA ASP A 51 -5.94 5.65 -17.26
C ASP A 51 -6.15 5.33 -18.75
N GLU A 52 -5.04 5.10 -19.47
CA GLU A 52 -5.01 4.76 -20.91
C GLU A 52 -5.86 3.51 -21.25
N GLU A 53 -6.06 2.60 -20.30
CA GLU A 53 -6.89 1.42 -20.46
C GLU A 53 -8.36 1.64 -20.03
N GLY A 54 -8.71 2.84 -19.55
CA GLY A 54 -10.05 3.23 -19.15
C GLY A 54 -10.41 2.91 -17.69
N PHE A 55 -9.45 2.48 -16.86
CA PHE A 55 -9.69 2.19 -15.45
C PHE A 55 -9.85 3.48 -14.64
N PRO A 56 -10.84 3.53 -13.72
CA PRO A 56 -11.11 4.72 -12.93
C PRO A 56 -9.96 5.05 -11.97
N SER A 57 -9.73 6.34 -11.78
CA SER A 57 -8.74 6.85 -10.83
C SER A 57 -9.22 6.85 -9.38
N PHE A 58 -8.26 6.83 -8.46
CA PHE A 58 -8.45 7.11 -7.04
C PHE A 58 -7.20 7.77 -6.44
N ALA A 59 -7.35 8.51 -5.34
CA ALA A 59 -6.24 8.90 -4.48
C ALA A 59 -6.18 7.96 -3.27
N LEU A 60 -4.97 7.65 -2.80
CA LEU A 60 -4.76 6.86 -1.58
C LEU A 60 -4.23 7.78 -0.49
N VAL A 61 -5.07 8.07 0.50
CA VAL A 61 -4.86 9.13 1.51
C VAL A 61 -4.71 8.52 2.89
N ASN A 62 -3.65 8.85 3.60
CA ASN A 62 -3.48 8.47 4.99
C ASN A 62 -4.50 9.24 5.84
N LYS A 63 -5.32 8.52 6.59
CA LYS A 63 -6.41 9.12 7.38
C LYS A 63 -5.90 9.98 8.54
N ALA A 64 -4.76 9.63 9.14
CA ALA A 64 -4.22 10.33 10.28
C ALA A 64 -3.50 11.61 9.87
N THR A 65 -2.71 11.56 8.79
CA THR A 65 -1.90 12.71 8.34
C THR A 65 -2.60 13.59 7.32
N GLY A 66 -3.62 13.08 6.63
CA GLY A 66 -4.25 13.78 5.51
C GLY A 66 -3.37 13.84 4.26
N GLN A 67 -2.28 13.07 4.21
CA GLN A 67 -1.36 13.06 3.07
C GLN A 67 -1.73 11.96 2.06
N ALA A 68 -1.63 12.28 0.78
CA ALA A 68 -1.81 11.33 -0.31
C ALA A 68 -0.47 10.81 -0.85
N ILE A 69 -0.49 9.58 -1.37
CA ILE A 69 0.65 9.05 -2.13
C ILE A 69 0.72 9.75 -3.48
N LYS A 70 1.87 10.35 -3.77
CA LYS A 70 2.20 11.01 -5.03
C LYS A 70 3.16 10.15 -5.86
N HIS A 71 2.98 10.21 -7.17
CA HIS A 71 3.90 9.68 -8.18
C HIS A 71 5.31 10.21 -7.96
N SER A 72 6.28 9.44 -8.41
CA SER A 72 7.66 9.88 -8.54
C SER A 72 8.01 10.20 -10.00
N VAL A 73 9.22 10.71 -10.23
CA VAL A 73 9.65 11.20 -11.56
C VAL A 73 10.00 10.08 -12.55
N GLY A 74 10.10 8.82 -12.10
CA GLY A 74 10.42 7.70 -12.98
C GLY A 74 10.60 6.38 -12.24
N ALA A 75 11.00 5.35 -12.99
CA ALA A 75 11.30 4.03 -12.45
C ALA A 75 12.37 4.10 -11.35
N THR A 76 12.33 3.15 -10.42
CA THR A 76 13.22 2.97 -9.27
C THR A 76 13.10 4.05 -8.18
N GLN A 77 12.33 5.13 -8.44
CA GLN A 77 12.23 6.24 -7.51
C GLN A 77 11.13 6.00 -6.47
N PRO A 78 11.37 6.34 -5.20
CA PRO A 78 10.36 6.26 -4.16
C PRO A 78 9.14 7.11 -4.46
N VAL A 79 7.96 6.61 -4.09
CA VAL A 79 6.75 7.44 -4.04
C VAL A 79 6.89 8.50 -2.94
N GLN A 80 6.15 9.60 -3.08
CA GLN A 80 6.19 10.70 -2.12
C GLN A 80 4.87 10.78 -1.34
N LEU A 81 4.90 11.47 -0.21
CA LEU A 81 3.70 11.88 0.51
C LEU A 81 3.58 13.40 0.44
N ILE A 82 2.39 13.87 0.06
CA ILE A 82 2.07 15.30 0.02
C ILE A 82 0.72 15.54 0.68
N ASP A 83 0.49 16.76 1.17
CA ASP A 83 -0.81 17.15 1.70
C ASP A 83 -1.90 17.02 0.64
N TYR A 84 -2.98 16.32 0.98
CA TYR A 84 -4.06 16.04 0.04
C TYR A 84 -5.08 17.19 0.04
N ASN A 85 -5.37 17.73 -1.14
CA ASN A 85 -6.47 18.67 -1.36
C ASN A 85 -7.52 18.03 -2.28
N PRO A 86 -8.67 17.57 -1.77
CA PRO A 86 -9.69 16.91 -2.59
C PRO A 86 -10.39 17.85 -3.58
N ASP A 87 -10.24 19.17 -3.44
CA ASP A 87 -10.88 20.15 -4.33
C ASP A 87 -10.01 20.54 -5.53
N VAL A 88 -8.75 20.12 -5.54
CA VAL A 88 -7.81 20.31 -6.64
C VAL A 88 -7.65 19.00 -7.39
N LEU A 89 -7.85 19.04 -8.71
CA LEU A 89 -7.49 17.92 -9.56
C LEU A 89 -5.97 17.90 -9.76
N ASP A 90 -5.28 17.14 -8.92
CA ASP A 90 -3.85 16.84 -9.06
C ASP A 90 -3.68 15.39 -9.54
N GLU A 91 -3.40 15.20 -10.83
CA GLU A 91 -3.19 13.86 -11.40
C GLU A 91 -1.98 13.14 -10.80
N SER A 92 -1.02 13.87 -10.21
CA SER A 92 0.18 13.25 -9.63
C SER A 92 -0.10 12.46 -8.36
N VAL A 93 -1.28 12.57 -7.76
CA VAL A 93 -1.73 11.72 -6.63
C VAL A 93 -2.79 10.71 -7.02
N LEU A 94 -3.13 10.63 -8.32
CA LEU A 94 -4.15 9.73 -8.82
C LEU A 94 -3.55 8.43 -9.35
N TRP A 95 -4.09 7.33 -8.88
CA TRP A 95 -3.68 5.97 -9.20
C TRP A 95 -4.84 5.20 -9.83
N THR A 96 -4.54 4.11 -10.52
CA THR A 96 -5.53 3.15 -11.02
C THR A 96 -5.19 1.74 -10.59
N GLU A 97 -6.20 0.89 -10.45
CA GLU A 97 -6.02 -0.54 -10.30
C GLU A 97 -6.13 -1.20 -11.69
N SER A 98 -5.18 -2.06 -12.04
CA SER A 98 -5.28 -2.84 -13.29
C SER A 98 -6.42 -3.85 -13.26
N ARG A 99 -6.54 -4.61 -14.35
CA ARG A 99 -7.25 -5.91 -14.35
C ARG A 99 -6.74 -6.80 -13.21
N ASP A 100 -7.62 -7.71 -12.80
CA ASP A 100 -7.31 -8.73 -11.80
C ASP A 100 -6.20 -9.65 -12.32
N LEU A 101 -5.18 -9.87 -11.51
CA LEU A 101 -4.02 -10.73 -11.78
C LEU A 101 -4.16 -12.12 -11.14
N GLY A 102 -5.28 -12.38 -10.47
CA GLY A 102 -5.55 -13.59 -9.70
C GLY A 102 -5.81 -13.28 -8.23
N ASP A 103 -6.82 -13.96 -7.68
CA ASP A 103 -7.25 -13.87 -6.28
C ASP A 103 -7.64 -12.46 -5.81
N GLY A 104 -7.93 -11.52 -6.71
CA GLY A 104 -8.21 -10.13 -6.36
C GLY A 104 -6.97 -9.24 -6.28
N HIS A 105 -5.78 -9.73 -6.63
CA HIS A 105 -4.58 -8.89 -6.69
C HIS A 105 -4.55 -8.08 -7.99
N ARG A 106 -4.07 -6.85 -7.89
CA ARG A 106 -3.96 -5.90 -9.02
C ARG A 106 -2.63 -5.18 -8.95
N THR A 107 -2.17 -4.60 -10.06
CA THR A 107 -1.14 -3.56 -9.98
C THR A 107 -1.81 -2.24 -9.58
N ILE A 108 -1.10 -1.39 -8.86
CA ILE A 108 -1.48 0.01 -8.64
C ILE A 108 -0.58 0.83 -9.57
N ARG A 109 -1.18 1.58 -10.51
CA ARG A 109 -0.46 2.27 -11.58
C ARG A 109 -0.69 3.78 -11.52
N MET A 110 0.25 4.55 -12.05
CA MET A 110 0.02 5.97 -12.23
C MET A 110 -1.09 6.20 -13.25
N VAL A 111 -2.05 7.08 -12.96
CA VAL A 111 -3.18 7.33 -13.86
C VAL A 111 -2.73 7.84 -15.24
N ASN A 112 -1.66 8.63 -15.27
CA ASN A 112 -1.14 9.28 -16.48
C ASN A 112 -0.03 8.48 -17.19
N ASN A 113 0.45 7.37 -16.59
CA ASN A 113 1.51 6.55 -17.15
C ASN A 113 1.46 5.12 -16.61
N ILE A 114 0.68 4.26 -17.29
CA ILE A 114 0.49 2.86 -16.88
C ILE A 114 1.70 1.95 -17.13
N ARG A 115 2.79 2.46 -17.74
CA ARG A 115 4.03 1.69 -17.93
C ARG A 115 4.77 1.47 -16.61
N LEU A 116 4.46 2.26 -15.59
CA LEU A 116 5.04 2.17 -14.26
C LEU A 116 3.94 1.90 -13.23
N ASN A 117 4.29 1.09 -12.24
CA ASN A 117 3.40 0.65 -11.18
C ASN A 117 4.13 0.66 -9.84
N VAL A 118 3.35 0.61 -8.77
CA VAL A 118 3.84 0.52 -7.40
C VAL A 118 4.55 -0.82 -7.20
N ASP A 119 5.77 -0.76 -6.68
CA ASP A 119 6.65 -1.90 -6.43
C ASP A 119 7.19 -1.80 -4.99
N ALA A 120 7.11 -2.91 -4.26
CA ALA A 120 7.81 -3.04 -2.97
C ALA A 120 9.27 -3.40 -3.28
N PHE A 121 10.16 -2.42 -3.13
CA PHE A 121 11.54 -2.52 -3.60
C PHE A 121 12.30 -3.63 -2.89
N ASN A 122 12.86 -4.57 -3.66
CA ASN A 122 13.46 -5.81 -3.15
C ASN A 122 12.53 -6.60 -2.20
N GLY A 123 11.22 -6.42 -2.34
CA GLY A 123 10.20 -7.14 -1.57
C GLY A 123 9.93 -8.55 -2.08
N ASP A 124 10.72 -9.05 -3.03
CA ASP A 124 10.59 -10.40 -3.55
C ASP A 124 11.34 -11.43 -2.69
N LYS A 125 11.00 -12.70 -2.87
CA LYS A 125 11.50 -13.81 -2.05
C LYS A 125 13.03 -13.96 -2.11
N ASN A 126 13.68 -13.53 -3.18
CA ASN A 126 15.14 -13.65 -3.29
C ASN A 126 15.88 -12.64 -2.40
N HIS A 127 15.17 -11.61 -1.95
CA HIS A 127 15.72 -10.53 -1.12
C HIS A 127 15.13 -10.51 0.30
N GLY A 128 14.45 -11.59 0.71
CA GLY A 128 13.87 -11.71 2.05
C GLY A 128 12.38 -11.34 2.14
N GLY A 129 11.76 -10.96 1.02
CA GLY A 129 10.35 -10.59 0.96
C GLY A 129 10.08 -9.18 1.49
N VAL A 130 8.81 -8.77 1.44
CA VAL A 130 8.36 -7.50 2.02
C VAL A 130 8.46 -7.57 3.54
N HIS A 131 9.08 -6.55 4.13
CA HIS A 131 9.22 -6.37 5.57
C HIS A 131 9.02 -4.90 5.94
N ASP A 132 9.04 -4.62 7.22
CA ASP A 132 8.91 -3.25 7.70
C ASP A 132 10.10 -2.40 7.26
N GLY A 133 9.80 -1.21 6.74
CA GLY A 133 10.80 -0.34 6.11
C GLY A 133 11.08 -0.68 4.64
N THR A 134 10.41 -1.67 4.04
CA THR A 134 10.47 -1.87 2.59
C THR A 134 9.97 -0.62 1.86
N THR A 135 10.86 0.03 1.12
CA THR A 135 10.54 1.23 0.35
C THR A 135 9.58 0.91 -0.78
N ILE A 136 8.55 1.73 -0.93
CA ILE A 136 7.66 1.68 -2.09
C ILE A 136 8.20 2.58 -3.19
N VAL A 137 8.44 2.01 -4.35
CA VAL A 137 8.98 2.70 -5.54
C VAL A 137 8.06 2.54 -6.73
N LEU A 138 8.35 3.27 -7.80
CA LEU A 138 7.81 2.99 -9.12
C LEU A 138 8.70 1.99 -9.86
N TRP A 139 8.12 1.03 -10.58
CA TRP A 139 8.89 0.15 -11.47
C TRP A 139 8.07 -0.26 -12.70
N GLU A 140 8.73 -0.70 -13.78
CA GLU A 140 8.01 -1.37 -14.87
C GLU A 140 7.38 -2.69 -14.39
N TRP A 141 6.34 -3.15 -15.05
CA TRP A 141 5.75 -4.45 -14.74
C TRP A 141 6.76 -5.60 -15.01
N LYS A 142 7.26 -6.23 -13.95
CA LYS A 142 8.15 -7.40 -13.97
C LYS A 142 7.45 -8.71 -13.66
N LYS A 143 6.12 -8.68 -13.42
CA LYS A 143 5.32 -9.84 -13.02
C LYS A 143 5.74 -10.44 -11.67
N GLY A 144 6.39 -9.63 -10.83
CA GLY A 144 6.82 -10.03 -9.50
C GLY A 144 5.69 -10.02 -8.47
N ASP A 145 5.81 -10.86 -7.44
CA ASP A 145 4.88 -10.88 -6.30
C ASP A 145 4.86 -9.53 -5.55
N ASN A 146 6.01 -8.84 -5.53
CA ASN A 146 6.20 -7.52 -4.90
C ASN A 146 5.50 -6.36 -5.65
N GLN A 147 4.85 -6.65 -6.78
CA GLN A 147 4.08 -5.71 -7.60
C GLN A 147 2.57 -6.00 -7.58
N ARG A 148 2.15 -6.98 -6.78
CA ARG A 148 0.75 -7.42 -6.65
C ARG A 148 0.16 -6.86 -5.36
N TRP A 149 -0.83 -6.00 -5.49
CA TRP A 149 -1.45 -5.27 -4.38
C TRP A 149 -2.92 -5.62 -4.22
N LYS A 150 -3.42 -5.41 -3.01
CA LYS A 150 -4.85 -5.47 -2.67
C LYS A 150 -5.20 -4.33 -1.75
N ILE A 151 -6.22 -3.56 -2.13
CA ILE A 151 -6.87 -2.60 -1.23
C ILE A 151 -8.06 -3.31 -0.62
N VAL A 152 -7.98 -3.61 0.68
CA VAL A 152 -9.05 -4.32 1.40
C VAL A 152 -9.71 -3.39 2.42
N PRO A 153 -11.04 -3.49 2.61
CA PRO A 153 -11.70 -2.73 3.65
C PRO A 153 -11.16 -3.10 5.05
N TYR A 154 -11.01 -2.11 5.91
CA TYR A 154 -10.44 -2.28 7.25
C TYR A 154 -11.15 -3.36 8.08
N TRP A 155 -12.49 -3.45 7.99
CA TRP A 155 -13.27 -4.46 8.73
C TRP A 155 -13.01 -5.90 8.28
N VAL A 156 -12.58 -6.13 7.04
CA VAL A 156 -12.18 -7.47 6.57
C VAL A 156 -10.94 -7.96 7.32
N LEU A 157 -10.03 -7.05 7.68
CA LEU A 157 -8.86 -7.37 8.49
C LEU A 157 -9.24 -7.73 9.93
N LEU A 158 -10.28 -7.11 10.48
CA LEU A 158 -10.80 -7.43 11.81
C LEU A 158 -11.55 -8.77 11.84
N GLY A 159 -12.30 -9.10 10.78
CA GLY A 159 -13.14 -10.30 10.69
C GLY A 159 -12.39 -11.63 10.51
N ARG A 160 -11.09 -11.61 10.19
CA ARG A 160 -10.23 -12.81 10.19
C ARG A 160 -9.85 -13.29 11.59
N VAL A 161 -10.17 -12.52 12.63
CA VAL A 161 -10.14 -12.97 14.02
C VAL A 161 -11.52 -13.50 14.39
N ARG A 162 -11.86 -14.71 13.94
CA ARG A 162 -12.93 -15.47 14.60
C ARG A 162 -12.34 -16.15 15.82
N VAL A 163 -12.89 -15.79 16.97
CA VAL A 163 -12.74 -16.49 18.24
C VAL A 163 -13.40 -17.85 18.07
N GLY A 164 -12.67 -18.92 18.38
CA GLY A 164 -13.13 -20.31 18.30
C GLY A 164 -11.98 -21.26 18.03
#